data_AF-V4NTT4-F1
#
_entry.id   AF-V4NTT4-F1
#
_cell.length_a   1.000
_cell.length_b   1.000
_cell.length_c   1.000
_cell.angle_alpha   90.00
_cell.angle_beta   90.00
_cell.angle_gamma   90.00
#
_symmetry.space_group_name_H-M   'P 1'
#
loop_
_entity.id
_entity.type
_entity.pdbx_description
1 polymer ?
#
loop_
_entity_poly.entity_id
_entity_poly.type
_entity_poly.pdbx_seq_one_letter_code
_entity_poly.pdbx_strand_id
1 'polypeptide(L)'
;MQRQRKLCPLEALPNELLREIFSRVASSSRTDVRNIMQSSPELAQHAKDNQVVKRLNLGAFASRPLWALNNFQALMERCLESILEYFQHNNPTLGLEHLKTSADSSYKNGIYLYGILMLCRGEMDEGKAYLDKLQWKENKKTADQCWRSIQTSLQGIPVIKKSRYRNTLRNNKPPPECHLNDMDNRCNKCYYYKQMRKFVSIRTL
;
A
#
# COMPACT_ATOMS: atom_id res chain seq x y z
N MET A 1 10.47 -7.25 46.44
CA MET A 1 11.54 -6.34 45.98
C MET A 1 11.69 -6.48 44.47
N GLN A 2 11.26 -5.49 43.69
CA GLN A 2 11.52 -5.46 42.24
C GLN A 2 12.94 -4.92 41.99
N ARG A 3 13.79 -5.68 41.31
CA ARG A 3 15.11 -5.21 40.85
C ARG A 3 14.88 -4.04 39.88
N GLN A 4 15.30 -2.83 40.25
CA GLN A 4 15.39 -1.71 39.32
C GLN A 4 16.43 -2.03 38.25
N ARG A 5 15.98 -2.19 37.01
CA ARG A 5 16.84 -2.36 35.85
C ARG A 5 17.61 -1.06 35.63
N LYS A 6 18.94 -1.12 35.61
CA LYS A 6 19.80 0.03 35.35
C LYS A 6 19.70 0.40 33.86
N LEU A 7 19.10 1.55 33.58
CA LEU A 7 18.96 2.07 32.23
C LEU A 7 20.35 2.37 31.65
N CYS A 8 20.55 2.06 30.37
CA CYS A 8 21.76 2.47 29.68
C CYS A 8 21.76 3.99 29.41
N PRO A 9 22.93 4.62 29.13
CA PRO A 9 23.02 6.07 28.95
C PRO A 9 22.10 6.62 27.85
N LEU A 10 21.82 5.81 26.82
CA LEU A 10 20.90 6.17 25.76
C LEU A 10 19.44 6.14 26.24
N GLU A 11 19.03 5.12 27.00
CA GLU A 11 17.69 5.02 27.60
C GLU A 11 17.42 6.09 28.66
N ALA A 12 18.46 6.66 29.26
CA ALA A 12 18.35 7.73 30.25
C ALA A 12 18.10 9.12 29.63
N LEU A 13 18.13 9.24 28.29
CA LEU A 13 17.87 10.50 27.61
C LEU A 13 16.39 10.92 27.72
N PRO A 14 16.10 12.23 27.69
CA PRO A 14 14.75 12.74 27.53
C PRO A 14 14.07 12.16 26.28
N ASN A 15 12.78 11.83 26.42
CA ASN A 15 11.96 11.23 25.34
C ASN A 15 12.00 12.05 24.03
N GLU A 16 12.03 13.38 24.12
CA GLU A 16 12.10 14.27 22.96
C GLU A 16 13.42 14.14 22.20
N LEU A 17 14.53 13.97 22.91
CA LEU A 17 15.84 13.76 22.29
C LEU A 17 15.93 12.37 21.67
N LEU A 18 15.39 11.35 22.33
CA LEU A 18 15.28 10.00 21.76
C LEU A 18 14.46 10.00 20.46
N ARG A 19 13.32 10.69 20.44
CA ARG A 19 12.49 10.85 19.24
C ARG A 19 13.22 11.55 18.11
N GLU A 20 13.92 12.64 18.37
CA GLU A 20 14.64 13.38 17.32
C GLU A 20 15.83 12.58 16.77
N ILE A 21 16.60 11.92 17.65
CA ILE A 21 17.71 11.03 17.23
C ILE A 21 17.16 9.91 16.36
N PHE A 22 16.12 9.21 16.83
CA PHE A 22 15.53 8.10 16.08
C PHE A 22 14.87 8.55 14.79
N SER A 23 14.28 9.76 14.75
CA SER A 23 13.72 10.33 13.53
C SER A 23 14.80 10.59 12.48
N ARG A 24 16.01 11.01 12.89
CA ARG A 24 17.15 11.16 11.99
C ARG A 24 17.68 9.81 11.52
N VAL A 25 17.82 8.83 12.43
CA VAL A 25 18.23 7.47 12.08
C VAL A 25 17.21 6.82 11.13
N ALA A 26 15.92 7.02 11.35
CA ALA A 26 14.85 6.54 10.48
C ALA A 26 14.94 7.11 9.05
N SER A 27 15.36 8.36 8.93
CA SER A 27 15.57 9.00 7.63
C SER A 27 16.78 8.47 6.87
N SER A 28 17.81 7.99 7.58
CA SER A 28 19.09 7.57 7.00
C SER A 28 19.24 6.05 6.83
N SER A 29 18.80 5.24 7.79
CA SER A 29 19.09 3.81 7.82
C SER A 29 18.01 2.98 8.53
N ARG A 30 17.41 2.07 7.76
CA ARG A 30 16.36 1.16 8.23
C ARG A 30 16.89 0.01 9.09
N THR A 31 18.11 -0.45 8.80
CA THR A 31 18.78 -1.50 9.57
C THR A 31 19.08 -1.00 10.98
N ASP A 32 19.41 0.27 11.14
CA ASP A 32 19.75 0.82 12.45
C ASP A 32 18.49 1.03 13.31
N VAL A 33 17.37 1.46 12.72
CA VAL A 33 16.08 1.47 13.44
C VAL A 33 15.68 0.07 13.91
N ARG A 34 15.90 -0.96 13.09
CA ARG A 34 15.67 -2.37 13.49
C ARG A 34 16.52 -2.77 14.68
N ASN A 35 17.83 -2.47 14.62
CA ASN A 35 18.76 -2.81 15.68
C ASN A 35 18.38 -2.10 16.99
N ILE A 36 17.88 -0.86 16.90
CA ILE A 36 17.33 -0.12 18.05
C ILE A 36 16.07 -0.80 18.61
N MET A 37 15.16 -1.27 17.76
CA MET A 37 13.96 -1.98 18.22
C MET A 37 14.25 -3.34 18.87
N GLN A 38 15.35 -3.98 18.47
CA GLN A 38 15.77 -5.29 18.99
C GLN A 38 16.69 -5.18 20.20
N SER A 39 17.26 -4.00 20.48
CA SER A 39 18.21 -3.82 21.58
C SER A 39 17.52 -3.72 22.94
N SER A 40 16.42 -2.97 23.05
CA SER A 40 15.68 -2.88 24.30
C SER A 40 14.19 -2.51 24.19
N PRO A 41 13.35 -2.93 25.16
CA PRO A 41 11.93 -2.59 25.19
C PRO A 41 11.68 -1.08 25.29
N GLU A 42 12.47 -0.37 26.08
CA GLU A 42 12.35 1.08 26.30
C GLU A 42 12.66 1.84 25.01
N LEU A 43 13.77 1.53 24.34
CA LEU A 43 14.13 2.18 23.06
C LEU A 43 13.16 1.77 21.95
N ALA A 44 12.67 0.52 21.96
CA ALA A 44 11.66 0.06 21.02
C ALA A 44 10.36 0.87 21.10
N GLN A 45 9.93 1.32 22.28
CA GLN A 45 8.75 2.17 22.44
C GLN A 45 8.93 3.50 21.71
N HIS A 46 10.10 4.14 21.85
CA HIS A 46 10.39 5.41 21.20
C HIS A 46 10.67 5.28 19.70
N ALA A 47 11.27 4.16 19.26
CA ALA A 47 11.49 3.88 17.84
C ALA A 47 10.18 3.61 17.08
N LYS A 48 9.12 3.17 17.79
CA LYS A 48 7.76 2.98 17.26
C LYS A 48 6.91 4.26 17.31
N ASP A 49 7.46 5.38 17.79
CA ASP A 49 6.73 6.64 17.85
C ASP A 49 6.32 7.14 16.46
N ASN A 50 5.07 7.56 16.31
CA ASN A 50 4.50 8.01 15.03
C ASN A 50 5.35 9.07 14.31
N GLN A 51 6.06 9.95 15.03
CA GLN A 51 6.92 10.95 14.39
C GLN A 51 8.16 10.32 13.75
N VAL A 52 8.77 9.34 14.44
CA VAL A 52 9.91 8.56 13.94
C VAL A 52 9.47 7.73 12.73
N VAL A 53 8.32 7.06 12.83
CA VAL A 53 7.77 6.23 11.75
C VAL A 53 7.51 7.03 10.48
N LYS A 54 6.94 8.24 10.61
CA LYS A 54 6.72 9.14 9.45
C LYS A 54 8.00 9.55 8.75
N ARG A 55 9.14 9.52 9.45
CA ARG A 55 10.46 9.84 8.87
C ARG A 55 11.22 8.60 8.40
N LEU A 56 10.71 7.39 8.61
CA LEU A 56 11.31 6.21 7.99
C LEU A 56 11.30 6.38 6.47
N ASN A 57 12.42 6.06 5.84
CA ASN A 57 12.47 5.97 4.38
C ASN A 57 11.63 4.76 3.93
N LEU A 58 10.33 5.00 3.70
CA LEU A 58 9.33 3.97 3.40
C LEU A 58 9.47 3.36 1.99
N GLY A 59 10.29 4.00 1.14
CA GLY A 59 10.46 3.65 -0.26
C GLY A 59 10.91 2.21 -0.54
N ALA A 60 11.51 1.51 0.43
CA ALA A 60 11.77 0.07 0.28
C ALA A 60 11.17 -0.85 1.34
N PHE A 61 10.18 -0.39 2.12
CA PHE A 61 9.14 -1.30 2.64
C PHE A 61 8.09 -1.58 1.59
N ALA A 62 7.79 -0.58 0.74
CA ALA A 62 6.91 -0.74 -0.41
C ALA A 62 7.40 -1.83 -1.39
N SER A 63 8.70 -2.15 -1.45
CA SER A 63 9.27 -3.15 -2.36
C SER A 63 9.35 -4.57 -1.81
N ARG A 64 9.20 -4.77 -0.49
CA ARG A 64 9.15 -6.11 0.12
C ARG A 64 8.08 -6.17 1.23
N PRO A 65 6.80 -6.11 0.86
CA PRO A 65 5.66 -6.03 1.77
C PRO A 65 5.63 -7.12 2.84
N LEU A 66 5.84 -8.39 2.45
CA LEU A 66 5.80 -9.52 3.38
C LEU A 66 6.97 -9.51 4.37
N TRP A 67 8.15 -9.11 3.91
CA TRP A 67 9.30 -8.95 4.78
C TRP A 67 9.09 -7.77 5.74
N ALA A 68 8.51 -6.67 5.26
CA ALA A 68 8.12 -5.52 6.07
C ALA A 68 7.11 -5.90 7.15
N LEU A 69 6.05 -6.64 6.80
CA LEU A 69 5.05 -7.16 7.73
C LEU A 69 5.69 -8.01 8.83
N ASN A 70 6.48 -9.03 8.44
CA ASN A 70 7.03 -9.99 9.38
C ASN A 70 8.08 -9.39 10.34
N ASN A 71 8.70 -8.26 9.98
CA ASN A 71 9.76 -7.65 10.77
C ASN A 71 9.39 -6.31 11.41
N PHE A 72 8.34 -5.65 10.90
CA PHE A 72 7.97 -4.28 11.26
C PHE A 72 6.45 -4.08 11.21
N GLN A 73 5.70 -5.02 11.79
CA GLN A 73 4.23 -4.99 11.84
C GLN A 73 3.67 -3.67 12.39
N ALA A 74 4.35 -3.05 13.37
CA ALA A 74 3.96 -1.75 13.93
C ALA A 74 4.33 -0.53 13.06
N LEU A 75 5.16 -0.69 12.02
CA LEU A 75 5.63 0.39 11.15
C LEU A 75 5.00 0.39 9.76
N MET A 76 4.20 -0.61 9.41
CA MET A 76 3.58 -0.63 8.10
C MET A 76 2.54 0.48 7.98
N GLU A 77 2.63 1.24 6.89
CA GLU A 77 1.57 2.17 6.52
C GLU A 77 0.24 1.40 6.42
N ARG A 78 -0.85 2.01 6.89
CA ARG A 78 -2.23 1.46 6.81
C ARG A 78 -2.59 0.91 5.42
N CYS A 79 -1.96 1.45 4.37
CA CYS A 79 -2.12 0.99 2.99
C CYS A 79 -1.58 -0.45 2.79
N LEU A 80 -0.41 -0.79 3.32
CA LEU A 80 0.14 -2.15 3.24
C LEU A 80 -0.68 -3.14 4.06
N GLU A 81 -1.11 -2.77 5.27
CA GLU A 81 -2.01 -3.59 6.07
C GLU A 81 -3.31 -3.91 5.31
N SER A 82 -3.90 -2.90 4.67
CA SER A 82 -5.14 -3.08 3.90
C SER A 82 -4.98 -4.04 2.71
N ILE A 83 -3.82 -4.03 2.05
CA ILE A 83 -3.47 -4.95 0.96
C ILE A 83 -3.37 -6.38 1.51
N LEU A 84 -2.71 -6.56 2.65
CA LEU A 84 -2.48 -7.86 3.26
C LEU A 84 -3.78 -8.47 3.81
N GLU A 85 -4.60 -7.67 4.49
CA GLU A 85 -5.95 -8.09 4.91
C GLU A 85 -6.77 -8.59 3.72
N TYR A 86 -6.74 -7.84 2.61
CA TYR A 86 -7.54 -8.19 1.44
C TYR A 86 -7.02 -9.44 0.70
N PHE A 87 -5.71 -9.52 0.43
CA PHE A 87 -5.14 -10.57 -0.44
C PHE A 87 -4.59 -11.78 0.32
N GLN A 88 -3.94 -11.57 1.47
CA GLN A 88 -3.26 -12.63 2.21
C GLN A 88 -4.16 -13.25 3.29
N HIS A 89 -4.81 -12.42 4.11
CA HIS A 89 -5.68 -12.91 5.19
C HIS A 89 -7.09 -13.27 4.69
N ASN A 90 -7.39 -13.01 3.41
CA ASN A 90 -8.70 -13.24 2.79
C ASN A 90 -9.84 -12.60 3.61
N ASN A 91 -9.59 -11.42 4.17
CA ASN A 91 -10.54 -10.60 4.90
C ASN A 91 -10.95 -9.38 4.05
N PRO A 92 -11.80 -9.59 3.03
CA PRO A 92 -12.14 -8.54 2.08
C PRO A 92 -12.90 -7.38 2.73
N THR A 93 -13.63 -7.62 3.82
CA THR A 93 -14.42 -6.58 4.50
C THR A 93 -13.49 -5.52 5.11
N LEU A 94 -12.58 -5.96 5.98
CA LEU A 94 -11.64 -5.07 6.65
C LEU A 94 -10.63 -4.46 5.66
N GLY A 95 -10.11 -5.28 4.75
CA GLY A 95 -9.17 -4.81 3.73
C GLY A 95 -9.77 -3.71 2.84
N LEU A 96 -11.04 -3.86 2.43
CA LEU A 96 -11.73 -2.84 1.64
C LEU A 96 -12.06 -1.59 2.44
N GLU A 97 -12.44 -1.72 3.71
CA GLU A 97 -12.73 -0.58 4.58
C GLU A 97 -11.49 0.32 4.77
N HIS A 98 -10.33 -0.30 5.03
CA HIS A 98 -9.07 0.43 5.12
C HIS A 98 -8.65 1.06 3.78
N LEU A 99 -8.82 0.34 2.66
CA LEU A 99 -8.57 0.88 1.33
C LEU A 99 -9.49 2.05 0.98
N LYS A 100 -10.77 1.96 1.36
CA LYS A 100 -11.76 3.03 1.19
C LYS A 100 -11.36 4.26 1.99
N THR A 101 -11.01 4.09 3.25
CA THR A 101 -10.54 5.18 4.12
C THR A 101 -9.31 5.89 3.53
N SER A 102 -8.37 5.12 2.99
CA SER A 102 -7.20 5.65 2.28
C SER A 102 -7.60 6.43 1.02
N ALA A 103 -8.53 5.89 0.23
CA ALA A 103 -9.03 6.53 -0.97
C ALA A 103 -9.81 7.84 -0.66
N ASP A 104 -10.62 7.86 0.39
CA ASP A 104 -11.37 9.04 0.84
C ASP A 104 -10.45 10.12 1.43
N SER A 105 -9.34 9.72 2.04
CA SER A 105 -8.26 10.62 2.46
C SER A 105 -7.41 11.14 1.29
N SER A 106 -7.84 10.90 0.04
CA SER A 106 -7.19 11.37 -1.20
C SER A 106 -5.80 10.80 -1.47
N TYR A 107 -5.43 9.66 -0.86
CA TYR A 107 -4.20 8.97 -1.20
C TYR A 107 -4.33 8.31 -2.58
N LYS A 108 -3.55 8.78 -3.57
CA LYS A 108 -3.67 8.36 -4.98
C LYS A 108 -3.57 6.84 -5.18
N ASN A 109 -2.67 6.16 -4.47
CA ASN A 109 -2.55 4.70 -4.53
C ASN A 109 -3.77 4.00 -3.93
N GLY A 110 -4.32 4.52 -2.83
CA GLY A 110 -5.56 4.04 -2.22
C GLY A 110 -6.74 4.21 -3.17
N ILE A 111 -6.90 5.40 -3.77
CA ILE A 111 -7.91 5.69 -4.79
C ILE A 111 -7.83 4.69 -5.94
N TYR A 112 -6.63 4.51 -6.51
CA TYR A 112 -6.45 3.59 -7.64
C TYR A 112 -6.79 2.15 -7.23
N LEU A 113 -6.21 1.64 -6.14
CA LEU A 113 -6.38 0.24 -5.76
C LEU A 113 -7.83 -0.07 -5.37
N TYR A 114 -8.44 0.79 -4.57
CA TYR A 114 -9.84 0.65 -4.19
C TYR A 114 -10.77 0.69 -5.42
N GLY A 115 -10.59 1.68 -6.29
CA GLY A 115 -11.38 1.82 -7.52
C GLY A 115 -11.27 0.59 -8.42
N ILE A 116 -10.06 0.05 -8.61
CA ILE A 116 -9.84 -1.17 -9.41
C ILE A 116 -10.48 -2.39 -8.78
N LEU A 117 -10.41 -2.54 -7.46
CA LEU A 117 -11.07 -3.65 -6.78
C LEU A 117 -12.60 -3.56 -6.90
N MET A 118 -13.19 -2.37 -6.80
CA MET A 118 -14.63 -2.16 -7.04
C MET A 118 -15.01 -2.55 -8.47
N LEU A 119 -14.27 -2.06 -9.46
CA LEU A 119 -14.46 -2.45 -10.87
C LEU A 119 -14.37 -3.97 -11.06
N CYS A 120 -13.35 -4.63 -10.51
CA CYS A 120 -13.19 -6.08 -10.64
C CYS A 120 -14.29 -6.88 -9.92
N ARG A 121 -14.91 -6.33 -8.87
CA ARG A 121 -16.04 -6.92 -8.15
C ARG A 121 -17.37 -6.67 -8.85
N GLY A 122 -17.43 -5.81 -9.86
CA GLY A 122 -18.66 -5.48 -10.59
C GLY A 122 -19.36 -4.22 -10.10
N GLU A 123 -18.80 -3.54 -9.11
CA GLU A 123 -19.28 -2.23 -8.64
C GLU A 123 -18.75 -1.14 -9.58
N MET A 124 -19.31 -1.11 -10.80
CA MET A 124 -18.76 -0.30 -11.90
C MET A 124 -18.84 1.19 -11.63
N ASP A 125 -19.95 1.67 -11.07
CA ASP A 125 -20.17 3.10 -10.85
C ASP A 125 -19.27 3.63 -9.72
N GLU A 126 -19.16 2.89 -8.61
CA GLU A 126 -18.23 3.23 -7.53
C GLU A 126 -16.79 3.17 -8.04
N GLY A 127 -16.39 2.10 -8.72
CA GLY A 127 -15.03 1.96 -9.22
C GLY A 127 -14.62 3.06 -10.23
N LYS A 128 -15.53 3.48 -11.12
CA LYS A 128 -15.31 4.60 -12.03
C LYS A 128 -15.20 5.92 -11.26
N ALA A 129 -16.11 6.18 -10.32
CA ALA A 129 -16.12 7.41 -9.54
C ALA A 129 -14.80 7.62 -8.78
N TYR A 130 -14.24 6.57 -8.19
CA TYR A 130 -12.92 6.68 -7.54
C TYR A 130 -11.80 6.91 -8.55
N LEU A 131 -11.76 6.18 -9.66
CA LEU A 131 -10.71 6.40 -10.67
C LEU A 131 -10.80 7.79 -11.32
N ASP A 132 -12.00 8.36 -11.47
CA ASP A 132 -12.20 9.73 -11.92
C ASP A 132 -11.57 10.78 -10.96
N LYS A 133 -11.47 10.49 -9.65
CA LYS A 133 -10.72 11.35 -8.69
C LYS A 133 -9.23 11.49 -9.06
N LEU A 134 -8.68 10.58 -9.87
CA LEU A 134 -7.30 10.68 -10.37
C LEU A 134 -7.16 11.59 -11.60
N GLN A 135 -8.26 12.21 -12.08
CA GLN A 135 -8.25 13.13 -13.22
C GLN A 135 -7.56 12.51 -14.44
N TRP A 136 -7.94 11.27 -14.76
CA TRP A 136 -7.26 10.51 -15.80
C TRP A 136 -7.54 11.02 -17.21
N LYS A 137 -8.62 11.78 -17.41
CA LYS A 137 -8.96 12.41 -18.69
C LYS A 137 -7.93 13.48 -19.05
N GLU A 138 -7.46 14.20 -18.04
CA GLU A 138 -6.44 15.24 -18.10
C GLU A 138 -5.04 14.60 -18.09
N ASN A 139 -4.79 13.66 -17.18
CA ASN A 139 -3.49 13.04 -17.00
C ASN A 139 -3.55 11.52 -16.74
N LYS A 140 -3.35 10.74 -17.81
CA LYS A 140 -3.31 9.27 -17.73
C LYS A 140 -2.10 8.74 -16.96
N LYS A 141 -1.02 9.52 -16.82
CA LYS A 141 0.24 9.08 -16.18
C LYS A 141 0.08 8.85 -14.69
N THR A 142 -0.83 9.56 -14.02
CA THR A 142 -1.04 9.42 -12.57
C THR A 142 -1.49 8.01 -12.21
N ALA A 143 -2.46 7.47 -12.94
CA ALA A 143 -2.92 6.10 -12.75
C ALA A 143 -1.80 5.07 -13.07
N ASP A 144 -0.95 5.34 -14.06
CA ASP A 144 0.19 4.45 -14.37
C ASP A 144 1.26 4.46 -13.28
N GLN A 145 1.53 5.61 -12.67
CA GLN A 145 2.42 5.72 -11.51
C GLN A 145 1.86 4.97 -10.30
N CYS A 146 0.56 5.15 -10.00
CA CYS A 146 -0.11 4.40 -8.96
C CYS A 146 -0.04 2.90 -9.20
N TRP A 147 -0.27 2.47 -10.45
CA TRP A 147 -0.17 1.06 -10.82
C TRP A 147 1.23 0.51 -10.56
N ARG A 148 2.29 1.20 -11.00
CA ARG A 148 3.68 0.78 -10.74
C ARG A 148 3.98 0.67 -9.24
N SER A 149 3.55 1.67 -8.46
CA SER A 149 3.71 1.65 -7.01
C SER A 149 3.01 0.45 -6.36
N ILE A 150 1.79 0.15 -6.79
CA ILE A 150 1.01 -0.98 -6.28
C ILE A 150 1.64 -2.31 -6.70
N GLN A 151 2.15 -2.43 -7.93
CA GLN A 151 2.87 -3.64 -8.36
C GLN A 151 4.07 -3.92 -7.45
N THR A 152 4.82 -2.88 -7.10
CA THR A 152 5.91 -2.97 -6.12
C THR A 152 5.39 -3.41 -4.75
N SER A 153 4.27 -2.83 -4.28
CA SER A 153 3.62 -3.22 -3.02
C SER A 153 2.89 -4.56 -3.02
N LEU A 154 2.71 -5.19 -4.18
CA LEU A 154 2.16 -6.54 -4.31
C LEU A 154 3.24 -7.59 -4.54
N GLN A 155 4.52 -7.18 -4.64
CA GLN A 155 5.62 -8.10 -4.89
C GLN A 155 5.73 -9.13 -3.75
N GLY A 156 5.72 -10.41 -4.10
CA GLY A 156 5.71 -11.52 -3.14
C GLY A 156 4.36 -11.80 -2.46
N ILE A 157 3.34 -10.94 -2.60
CA ILE A 157 1.99 -11.22 -2.05
C ILE A 157 1.21 -12.06 -3.07
N PRO A 158 0.70 -13.25 -2.70
CA PRO A 158 -0.12 -14.05 -3.59
C PRO A 158 -1.48 -13.36 -3.85
N VAL A 159 -1.65 -12.81 -5.05
CA VAL A 159 -2.92 -12.20 -5.47
C VAL A 159 -3.84 -13.28 -6.03
N ILE A 160 -4.76 -13.77 -5.18
CA ILE A 160 -5.75 -14.77 -5.60
C ILE A 160 -6.75 -14.14 -6.58
N LYS A 161 -6.69 -14.59 -7.84
CA LYS A 161 -7.60 -14.13 -8.90
C LYS A 161 -8.97 -14.79 -8.75
N LYS A 162 -9.91 -14.07 -8.14
CA LYS A 162 -11.30 -14.52 -8.01
C LYS A 162 -11.95 -14.66 -9.40
N SER A 163 -12.76 -15.70 -9.60
CA SER A 163 -13.50 -15.94 -10.86
C SER A 163 -14.33 -14.72 -11.28
N ARG A 164 -14.94 -14.05 -10.30
CA ARG A 164 -15.71 -12.81 -10.47
C ARG A 164 -14.91 -11.70 -11.19
N TYR A 165 -13.60 -11.59 -10.97
CA TYR A 165 -12.78 -10.57 -11.63
C TYR A 165 -12.68 -10.82 -13.13
N ARG A 166 -12.51 -12.08 -13.54
CA ARG A 166 -12.44 -12.46 -14.96
C ARG A 166 -13.79 -12.31 -15.65
N ASN A 167 -14.87 -12.70 -14.96
CA ASN A 167 -16.23 -12.56 -15.48
C ASN A 167 -16.59 -11.09 -15.70
N THR A 168 -16.30 -10.23 -14.71
CA THR A 168 -16.56 -8.80 -14.81
C THR A 168 -15.74 -8.15 -15.93
N LEU A 169 -14.47 -8.53 -16.09
CA LEU A 169 -13.64 -8.07 -17.20
C LEU A 169 -14.26 -8.47 -18.55
N ARG A 170 -14.67 -9.74 -18.72
CA ARG A 170 -15.30 -10.23 -19.95
C ARG A 170 -16.58 -9.48 -20.28
N ASN A 171 -17.43 -9.24 -19.28
CA ASN A 171 -18.73 -8.59 -19.45
C ASN A 171 -18.61 -7.10 -19.79
N ASN A 172 -17.52 -6.46 -19.40
CA ASN A 172 -17.27 -5.03 -19.64
C ASN A 172 -16.28 -4.78 -20.78
N LYS A 173 -16.17 -5.72 -21.74
CA LYS A 173 -15.27 -5.59 -22.88
C LYS A 173 -15.71 -4.40 -23.76
N PRO A 174 -14.83 -3.43 -24.05
CA PRO A 174 -15.21 -2.27 -24.82
C PRO A 174 -15.21 -2.59 -26.32
N PRO A 175 -15.75 -1.67 -27.14
CA PRO A 175 -15.86 -1.86 -28.59
C PRO A 175 -14.51 -2.15 -29.28
N PRO A 176 -14.51 -2.88 -30.43
CA PRO A 176 -13.29 -3.29 -31.13
C PRO A 176 -12.35 -2.14 -31.52
N GLU A 177 -12.89 -0.95 -31.79
CA GLU A 177 -12.16 0.25 -32.21
C GLU A 177 -11.24 0.79 -31.10
N CYS A 178 -11.37 0.27 -29.89
CA CYS A 178 -10.55 0.67 -28.75
C CYS A 178 -9.14 0.06 -28.74
N HIS A 179 -8.77 -0.73 -29.76
CA HIS A 179 -7.46 -1.38 -29.92
C HIS A 179 -6.96 -1.99 -28.60
N LEU A 180 -7.61 -3.06 -28.12
CA LEU A 180 -7.46 -3.54 -26.74
C LEU A 180 -6.04 -3.93 -26.34
N ASN A 181 -5.20 -4.33 -27.31
CA ASN A 181 -3.82 -4.76 -27.08
C ASN A 181 -2.84 -3.60 -26.95
N ASP A 182 -3.20 -2.42 -27.47
CA ASP A 182 -2.45 -1.19 -27.24
C ASP A 182 -2.81 -0.66 -25.85
N MET A 183 -1.99 -0.92 -24.84
CA MET A 183 -2.30 -0.54 -23.46
C MET A 183 -2.01 0.95 -23.17
N ASP A 184 -1.30 1.64 -24.06
CA ASP A 184 -0.90 3.03 -23.89
C ASP A 184 -2.00 3.96 -24.40
N ASN A 185 -2.58 3.65 -25.57
CA ASN A 185 -3.69 4.40 -26.14
C ASN A 185 -5.01 4.06 -25.45
N ARG A 186 -5.48 4.97 -24.59
CA ARG A 186 -6.71 4.83 -23.82
C ARG A 186 -7.69 5.94 -24.15
N CYS A 187 -8.91 5.59 -24.55
CA CYS A 187 -10.03 6.51 -24.74
C CYS A 187 -11.07 6.33 -23.63
N ASN A 188 -12.09 7.19 -23.61
CA ASN A 188 -13.12 7.18 -22.58
C ASN A 188 -13.94 5.89 -22.53
N LYS A 189 -14.02 5.15 -23.65
CA LYS A 189 -14.75 3.88 -23.73
C LYS A 189 -13.95 2.71 -23.15
N CYS A 190 -12.62 2.76 -23.17
CA CYS A 190 -11.78 1.61 -22.82
C CYS A 190 -10.84 1.81 -21.63
N TYR A 191 -10.73 3.03 -21.10
CA TYR A 191 -9.83 3.34 -20.00
C TYR A 191 -10.01 2.38 -18.81
N TYR A 192 -11.21 2.29 -18.25
CA TYR A 192 -11.51 1.44 -17.09
C TYR A 192 -11.23 -0.03 -17.35
N TYR A 193 -11.66 -0.54 -18.51
CA TYR A 193 -11.39 -1.91 -18.92
C TYR A 193 -9.88 -2.20 -19.01
N LYS A 194 -9.10 -1.29 -19.61
CA LYS A 194 -7.64 -1.44 -19.71
C LYS A 194 -6.98 -1.42 -18.34
N GLN A 195 -7.45 -0.60 -17.39
CA GLN A 195 -6.93 -0.64 -16.02
C GLN A 195 -7.29 -1.95 -15.29
N MET A 196 -8.54 -2.43 -15.41
CA MET A 196 -8.92 -3.74 -14.88
C MET A 196 -8.08 -4.87 -15.49
N ARG A 197 -7.82 -4.82 -16.79
CA ARG A 197 -6.99 -5.80 -17.50
C ARG A 197 -5.57 -5.81 -16.92
N LYS A 198 -4.95 -4.66 -16.67
CA LYS A 198 -3.62 -4.59 -16.01
C LYS A 198 -3.61 -5.34 -14.69
N PHE A 199 -4.63 -5.11 -13.86
CA PHE A 199 -4.76 -5.76 -12.55
C PHE A 199 -5.03 -7.26 -12.64
N VAL A 200 -6.02 -7.70 -13.44
CA VAL A 200 -6.36 -9.12 -13.58
C VAL A 200 -5.22 -9.93 -14.23
N SER A 201 -4.44 -9.29 -15.10
CA SER A 201 -3.25 -9.87 -15.73
C SER A 201 -2.00 -9.86 -14.86
N ILE A 202 -2.05 -9.37 -13.61
CA ILE A 202 -0.89 -9.36 -12.72
C ILE A 202 -0.30 -10.77 -12.60
N ARG A 203 1.01 -10.89 -12.83
CA ARG A 203 1.78 -12.09 -12.52
C ARG A 203 2.52 -11.76 -11.24
N THR A 204 2.04 -12.30 -10.12
CA THR A 204 2.80 -12.25 -8.87
C THR A 204 3.99 -13.17 -9.06
N LEU A 205 5.19 -12.59 -9.16
CA LEU A 205 6.47 -13.28 -9.10
C LEU A 205 6.82 -13.53 -7.63
#